data_AF-A0A914B816-F1
#
_entry.id   AF-A0A914B816-F1
#
_cell.length_a   1.000
_cell.length_b   1.000
_cell.length_c   1.000
_cell.angle_alpha   90.00
_cell.angle_beta   90.00
_cell.angle_gamma   90.00
#
_symmetry.space_group_name_H-M   'P 1'
#
loop_
_entity.id
_entity.type
_entity.pdbx_description
1 polymer ?
#
loop_
_entity_poly.entity_id
_entity_poly.type
_entity_poly.pdbx_seq_one_letter_code
_entity_poly.pdbx_strand_id
1 'polypeptide(L)'
;MYGDGMATLNVYKLPVYHTISEGEIILTRSGQYTNPRGWFKARSCVRYAASEFQIALQAVSGDVVPSYVAIDDINTVIPRMFLFDATGDFPSDGGEAVFSDRNHPFTCTILDVNREVKELVWTLAGQRVKQVRNRSVDTIDGFSVISSVVVSPNRDIHGKTLQCEAIDTDGELIDSMTISIVVRGFNCTFEEGLCGWRVIDKDWPNWQLQQGQTAGGNEPYVDRTFRKVFFFNGLCYNRVTLNPDPKLCILR
;
A
#
# COMPACT_ATOMS: atom_id res chain seq x y z
N MET A 1 33.41 -8.72 18.63
CA MET A 1 34.63 -8.81 17.80
C MET A 1 35.68 -7.90 18.44
N TYR A 2 36.66 -8.49 19.12
CA TYR A 2 37.68 -7.78 19.91
C TYR A 2 39.08 -8.35 19.65
N GLY A 3 40.09 -7.47 19.62
CA GLY A 3 41.50 -7.83 19.39
C GLY A 3 42.08 -7.22 18.12
N ASP A 4 43.38 -6.90 18.14
CA ASP A 4 44.08 -6.16 17.09
C ASP A 4 44.38 -7.00 15.83
N GLY A 5 44.22 -8.33 15.90
CA GLY A 5 44.36 -9.26 14.77
C GLY A 5 43.06 -9.89 14.31
N MET A 6 41.92 -9.29 14.63
CA MET A 6 40.62 -9.83 14.20
C MET A 6 40.43 -9.54 12.71
N ALA A 7 40.38 -10.57 11.85
CA ALA A 7 40.22 -10.36 10.41
C ALA A 7 38.78 -9.99 10.06
N THR A 8 37.87 -10.96 9.95
CA THR A 8 36.55 -10.72 9.37
C THR A 8 35.50 -11.71 9.88
N LEU A 9 34.28 -11.22 10.15
CA LEU A 9 33.07 -12.02 10.23
C LEU A 9 32.23 -11.78 8.98
N ASN A 10 32.03 -12.83 8.18
CA ASN A 10 31.12 -12.83 7.04
C ASN A 10 29.86 -13.60 7.37
N VAL A 11 28.72 -13.11 6.88
CA VAL A 11 27.43 -13.77 6.97
C VAL A 11 26.90 -13.98 5.55
N TYR A 12 26.48 -15.20 5.26
CA TYR A 12 26.04 -15.61 3.94
C TYR A 12 24.58 -16.05 3.96
N LYS A 13 23.86 -15.74 2.88
CA LYS A 13 22.63 -16.41 2.48
C LYS A 13 22.99 -17.52 1.48
N LEU A 14 22.55 -18.73 1.76
CA LEU A 14 22.81 -19.93 0.96
C LEU A 14 21.50 -20.61 0.56
N PRO A 15 21.36 -21.15 -0.65
CA PRO A 15 20.32 -22.16 -0.90
C PRO A 15 20.57 -23.40 -0.01
N VAL A 16 19.52 -24.14 0.33
CA VAL A 16 19.66 -25.31 1.23
C VAL A 16 20.60 -26.35 0.62
N TYR A 17 21.53 -26.87 1.43
CA TYR A 17 22.53 -27.89 1.06
C TYR A 17 23.70 -27.39 0.20
N HIS A 18 23.84 -26.08 0.01
CA HIS A 18 24.96 -25.49 -0.73
C HIS A 18 26.13 -25.07 0.17
N THR A 19 27.27 -24.75 -0.44
CA THR A 19 28.49 -24.37 0.27
C THR A 19 28.71 -22.85 0.30
N ILE A 20 29.54 -22.35 1.23
CA ILE A 20 29.82 -20.90 1.40
C ILE A 20 30.29 -20.23 0.09
N SER A 21 31.01 -20.95 -0.78
CA SER A 21 31.47 -20.42 -2.08
C SER A 21 30.35 -20.08 -3.06
N GLU A 22 29.16 -20.64 -2.86
CA GLU A 22 27.98 -20.42 -3.70
C GLU A 22 27.01 -19.40 -3.07
N GLY A 23 27.40 -18.83 -1.92
CA GLY A 23 26.57 -17.93 -1.13
C GLY A 23 26.71 -16.46 -1.46
N GLU A 24 25.61 -15.75 -1.24
CA GLU A 24 25.57 -14.29 -1.26
C GLU A 24 26.00 -13.75 0.11
N ILE A 25 27.00 -12.86 0.16
CA ILE A 25 27.37 -12.17 1.40
C ILE A 25 26.31 -11.13 1.72
N ILE A 26 25.66 -11.27 2.87
CA ILE A 26 24.63 -10.34 3.37
C ILE A 26 25.14 -9.43 4.49
N LEU A 27 26.27 -9.77 5.12
CA LEU A 27 26.94 -8.92 6.08
C LEU A 27 28.43 -9.24 6.09
N THR A 28 29.26 -8.20 6.10
CA THR A 28 30.69 -8.33 6.40
C THR A 28 31.11 -7.28 7.42
N ARG A 29 31.93 -7.72 8.38
CA ARG A 29 32.53 -6.87 9.42
C ARG A 29 33.97 -7.29 9.60
N SER A 30 34.88 -6.33 9.61
CA SER A 30 36.31 -6.57 9.77
C SER A 30 36.90 -5.73 10.90
N GLY A 31 37.98 -6.23 11.51
CA GLY A 31 38.69 -5.55 12.59
C GLY A 31 37.96 -5.56 13.93
N GLN A 32 38.53 -4.82 14.89
CA GLN A 32 37.92 -4.62 16.19
C GLN A 32 36.66 -3.76 16.04
N TYR A 33 35.55 -4.29 16.53
CA TYR A 33 34.26 -3.59 16.50
C TYR A 33 33.78 -3.20 17.90
N THR A 34 34.23 -3.93 18.91
CA THR A 34 33.76 -3.80 20.28
C THR A 34 34.94 -3.60 21.23
N ASN A 35 34.67 -3.06 22.42
CA ASN A 35 35.61 -3.18 23.54
C ASN A 35 35.47 -4.59 24.18
N PRO A 36 36.35 -4.99 25.13
CA PRO A 36 36.36 -6.35 25.69
C PRO A 36 35.05 -6.80 26.38
N ARG A 37 34.17 -5.85 26.77
CA ARG A 37 32.91 -6.14 27.48
C ARG A 37 31.68 -5.67 26.70
N GLY A 38 31.87 -5.14 25.50
CA GLY A 38 30.83 -4.53 24.71
C GLY A 38 30.19 -5.54 23.76
N TRP A 39 28.87 -5.64 23.83
CA TRP A 39 28.06 -6.31 22.83
C TRP A 39 27.45 -5.27 21.89
N PHE A 40 27.42 -5.58 20.60
CA PHE A 40 26.82 -4.70 19.60
C PHE A 40 25.78 -5.48 18.82
N LYS A 41 24.58 -4.91 18.73
CA LYS A 41 23.49 -5.46 17.93
C LYS A 41 23.81 -5.25 16.45
N ALA A 42 23.77 -6.32 15.68
CA ALA A 42 23.82 -6.29 14.23
C ALA A 42 22.49 -6.77 13.66
N ARG A 43 22.05 -6.15 12.57
CA ARG A 43 20.88 -6.55 11.79
C ARG A 43 21.28 -6.52 10.32
N SER A 44 20.89 -7.54 9.56
CA SER A 44 21.03 -7.58 8.11
C SER A 44 19.74 -8.11 7.49
N CYS A 45 19.36 -7.54 6.34
CA CYS A 45 18.19 -7.94 5.58
C CYS A 45 18.56 -9.10 4.65
N VAL A 46 17.75 -10.17 4.66
CA VAL A 46 17.85 -11.25 3.68
C VAL A 46 16.85 -10.95 2.56
N ARG A 47 17.34 -10.54 1.40
CA ARG A 47 16.49 -10.23 0.24
C ARG A 47 16.11 -11.50 -0.53
N TYR A 48 14.99 -11.47 -1.25
CA TYR A 48 14.55 -12.55 -2.16
C TYR A 48 14.55 -13.95 -1.53
N ALA A 49 13.91 -14.10 -0.38
CA ALA A 49 13.76 -15.38 0.33
C ALA A 49 12.54 -16.17 -0.18
N ALA A 50 12.35 -16.25 -1.50
CA ALA A 50 11.20 -16.94 -2.11
C ALA A 50 11.30 -18.48 -2.06
N SER A 51 12.47 -19.01 -1.70
CA SER A 51 12.75 -20.43 -1.51
C SER A 51 13.48 -20.64 -0.20
N GLU A 52 13.48 -21.87 0.32
CA GLU A 52 14.21 -22.20 1.54
C GLU A 52 15.71 -21.86 1.39
N PHE A 53 16.28 -21.34 2.47
CA PHE A 53 17.67 -20.90 2.51
C PHE A 53 18.27 -21.18 3.89
N GLN A 54 19.61 -21.12 3.96
CA GLN A 54 20.40 -21.26 5.17
C GLN A 54 21.22 -19.99 5.40
N ILE A 55 21.46 -19.65 6.67
CA ILE A 55 22.40 -18.61 7.06
C ILE A 55 23.69 -19.26 7.53
N ALA A 56 24.81 -18.90 6.91
CA ALA A 56 26.14 -19.34 7.34
C ALA A 56 26.95 -18.18 7.92
N LEU A 57 27.62 -18.45 9.04
CA LEU A 57 28.49 -17.52 9.73
C LEU A 57 29.93 -18.01 9.57
N GLN A 58 30.79 -17.18 8.97
CA GLN A 58 32.19 -17.49 8.77
C GLN A 58 33.06 -16.49 9.54
N ALA A 59 33.71 -16.96 10.60
CA ALA A 59 34.77 -16.22 11.24
C ALA A 59 36.10 -16.53 10.54
N VAL A 60 36.72 -15.51 9.96
CA VAL A 60 38.07 -15.57 9.41
C VAL A 60 39.02 -15.10 10.51
N SER A 61 39.95 -15.96 10.90
CA SER A 61 41.03 -15.58 11.83
C SER A 61 41.99 -14.64 11.11
N GLY A 62 42.44 -13.58 11.80
CA GLY A 62 43.60 -12.83 11.35
C GLY A 62 44.88 -13.35 11.98
N ASP A 63 45.96 -12.61 11.76
CA ASP A 63 47.33 -13.06 12.02
C ASP A 63 47.87 -12.70 13.42
N VAL A 64 47.08 -11.98 14.23
CA VAL A 64 47.51 -11.54 15.58
C VAL A 64 46.56 -12.09 16.66
N VAL A 65 47.16 -12.71 17.67
CA VAL A 65 46.47 -13.30 18.83
C VAL A 65 46.78 -12.53 20.12
N PRO A 66 45.84 -12.47 21.08
CA PRO A 66 44.50 -13.08 21.05
C PRO A 66 43.44 -12.18 20.38
N SER A 67 42.58 -12.77 19.56
CA SER A 67 41.39 -12.12 18.99
C SER A 67 40.17 -13.04 19.14
N TYR A 68 39.00 -12.44 19.34
CA TYR A 68 37.77 -13.18 19.68
C TYR A 68 36.56 -12.70 18.89
N VAL A 69 35.79 -13.67 18.41
CA VAL A 69 34.44 -13.49 17.87
C VAL A 69 33.48 -14.24 18.78
N ALA A 70 32.47 -13.54 19.26
CA ALA A 70 31.35 -14.11 19.98
C ALA A 70 30.07 -13.57 19.33
N ILE A 71 29.06 -14.43 19.24
CA ILE A 71 27.75 -14.16 18.67
C ILE A 71 26.74 -14.74 19.65
N ASP A 72 25.69 -13.99 19.93
CA ASP A 72 24.62 -14.39 20.83
C ASP A 72 23.29 -13.81 20.33
N ASP A 73 22.17 -14.31 20.85
CA ASP A 73 20.81 -13.83 20.60
C ASP A 73 20.42 -13.69 19.11
N ILE A 74 20.78 -14.70 18.30
CA ILE A 74 20.36 -14.75 16.90
C ILE A 74 18.84 -14.91 16.84
N ASN A 75 18.16 -13.90 16.29
CA ASN A 75 16.73 -13.91 16.08
C ASN A 75 16.39 -13.45 14.66
N THR A 76 15.35 -14.04 14.09
CA THR A 76 14.78 -13.67 12.79
C THR A 76 13.57 -12.79 13.00
N VAL A 77 13.50 -11.68 12.27
CA VAL A 77 12.34 -10.80 12.30
C VAL A 77 11.84 -10.61 10.88
N ILE A 78 10.57 -10.92 10.65
CA ILE A 78 9.89 -10.70 9.38
C ILE A 78 9.19 -9.34 9.49
N PRO A 79 9.46 -8.38 8.58
CA PRO A 79 8.72 -7.14 8.54
C PRO A 79 7.22 -7.41 8.48
N ARG A 80 6.44 -6.61 9.20
CA ARG A 80 4.98 -6.75 9.19
C ARG A 80 4.37 -5.46 8.68
N MET A 81 3.61 -5.59 7.60
CA MET A 81 2.91 -4.49 6.98
C MET A 81 1.42 -4.52 7.34
N PHE A 82 0.91 -3.37 7.78
CA PHE A 82 -0.48 -3.18 8.19
C PHE A 82 -1.08 -2.03 7.40
N LEU A 83 -2.36 -2.16 7.09
CA LEU A 83 -3.15 -1.13 6.46
C LEU A 83 -4.41 -0.91 7.28
N PHE A 84 -4.65 0.35 7.64
CA PHE A 84 -5.73 0.75 8.52
C PHE A 84 -6.51 1.90 7.93
N ASP A 85 -7.83 1.88 8.13
CA ASP A 85 -8.73 2.99 7.86
C ASP A 85 -9.30 3.51 9.19
N ALA A 86 -9.07 4.78 9.50
CA ALA A 86 -9.54 5.39 10.74
C ALA A 86 -11.06 5.49 10.88
N THR A 87 -11.81 5.24 9.80
CA THR A 87 -13.28 5.21 9.83
C THR A 87 -13.87 3.90 10.33
N GLY A 88 -13.05 2.84 10.48
CA GLY A 88 -13.43 1.62 11.20
C GLY A 88 -14.08 0.50 10.38
N ASP A 89 -14.17 0.63 9.05
CA ASP A 89 -14.85 -0.33 8.17
C ASP A 89 -13.93 -1.41 7.56
N PHE A 90 -12.74 -1.68 8.13
CA PHE A 90 -11.74 -2.54 7.48
C PHE A 90 -11.00 -3.52 8.43
N PRO A 91 -10.82 -4.81 8.06
CA PRO A 91 -9.93 -5.74 8.74
C PRO A 91 -8.46 -5.48 8.36
N SER A 92 -7.56 -5.45 9.35
CA SER A 92 -6.13 -5.09 9.21
C SER A 92 -5.28 -5.93 8.25
N ASP A 93 -5.85 -6.95 7.62
CA ASP A 93 -5.14 -8.09 7.02
C ASP A 93 -5.33 -8.16 5.48
N GLY A 94 -5.96 -7.14 4.88
CA GLY A 94 -6.34 -7.13 3.46
C GLY A 94 -7.84 -7.38 3.24
N GLY A 95 -8.38 -6.98 2.08
CA GLY A 95 -9.79 -7.22 1.73
C GLY A 95 -10.48 -6.10 0.95
N GLU A 96 -11.80 -5.98 1.15
CA GLU A 96 -12.64 -4.93 0.57
C GLU A 96 -12.82 -3.76 1.56
N ALA A 97 -12.49 -2.54 1.14
CA ALA A 97 -12.84 -1.33 1.85
C ALA A 97 -14.13 -0.75 1.27
N VAL A 98 -15.15 -0.61 2.11
CA VAL A 98 -16.47 -0.12 1.69
C VAL A 98 -16.54 1.38 1.88
N PHE A 99 -16.80 2.10 0.79
CA PHE A 99 -16.95 3.54 0.77
C PHE A 99 -18.41 3.89 0.63
N SER A 100 -18.90 4.84 1.42
CA SER A 100 -20.22 5.45 1.20
C SER A 100 -20.09 6.78 0.46
N ASP A 101 -19.71 7.82 1.20
CA ASP A 101 -19.83 9.23 0.84
C ASP A 101 -18.80 10.12 1.56
N ARG A 102 -17.98 9.53 2.44
CA ARG A 102 -16.96 10.26 3.21
C ARG A 102 -15.57 9.93 2.71
N ASN A 103 -14.65 10.87 2.90
CA ASN A 103 -13.23 10.63 2.61
C ASN A 103 -12.67 9.61 3.60
N HIS A 104 -11.94 8.61 3.09
CA HIS A 104 -11.33 7.56 3.89
C HIS A 104 -9.81 7.81 4.02
N PRO A 105 -9.30 8.09 5.24
CA PRO A 105 -7.88 8.21 5.50
C PRO A 105 -7.27 6.82 5.75
N PHE A 106 -6.52 6.33 4.77
CA PHE A 106 -5.75 5.09 4.92
C PHE A 106 -4.38 5.40 5.50
N THR A 107 -3.96 4.56 6.44
CA THR A 107 -2.62 4.56 7.03
C THR A 107 -1.98 3.21 6.83
N CYS A 108 -0.81 3.24 6.21
CA CYS A 108 0.04 2.09 5.96
C CYS A 108 1.22 2.17 6.93
N THR A 109 1.46 1.07 7.64
CA THR A 109 2.55 0.96 8.61
C THR A 109 3.35 -0.30 8.34
N ILE A 110 4.65 -0.17 8.19
CA ILE A 110 5.56 -1.32 8.20
C ILE A 110 6.38 -1.28 9.47
N LEU A 111 6.34 -2.38 10.22
CA LEU A 111 7.05 -2.58 11.48
C LEU A 111 8.27 -3.47 11.27
N ASP A 112 9.17 -3.42 12.25
CA ASP A 112 10.32 -4.31 12.36
C ASP A 112 11.32 -4.24 11.19
N VAL A 113 11.31 -3.13 10.45
CA VAL A 113 12.22 -2.91 9.32
C VAL A 113 13.58 -2.40 9.77
N ASN A 114 14.56 -2.51 8.86
CA ASN A 114 15.83 -1.79 8.98
C ASN A 114 15.68 -0.35 8.43
N ARG A 115 16.70 0.48 8.60
CA ARG A 115 16.77 1.85 8.02
C ARG A 115 16.90 1.88 6.49
N GLU A 116 16.72 0.74 5.83
CA GLU A 116 16.76 0.60 4.37
C GLU A 116 15.44 0.98 3.71
N VAL A 117 14.33 1.10 4.45
CA VAL A 117 13.07 1.60 3.86
C VAL A 117 13.25 3.08 3.49
N LYS A 118 13.19 3.36 2.19
CA LYS A 118 13.30 4.72 1.65
C LYS A 118 11.96 5.44 1.74
N GLU A 119 10.91 4.81 1.22
CA GLU A 119 9.57 5.36 1.22
C GLU A 119 8.51 4.25 1.19
N LEU A 120 7.33 4.59 1.71
CA LEU A 120 6.12 3.87 1.34
C LEU A 120 5.58 4.52 0.06
N VAL A 121 5.19 3.74 -0.94
CA VAL A 121 4.62 4.24 -2.19
C VAL A 121 3.15 3.86 -2.21
N TRP A 122 2.29 4.80 -2.59
CA TRP A 122 0.87 4.53 -2.74
C TRP A 122 0.46 4.57 -4.20
N THR A 123 -0.31 3.58 -4.64
CA THR A 123 -0.94 3.57 -5.95
C THR A 123 -2.45 3.29 -5.83
N LEU A 124 -3.24 3.98 -6.65
CA LEU A 124 -4.68 3.77 -6.78
C LEU A 124 -4.97 3.48 -8.25
N ALA A 125 -5.54 2.31 -8.54
CA ALA A 125 -5.72 1.82 -9.90
C ALA A 125 -4.39 1.82 -10.72
N GLY A 126 -3.26 1.56 -10.04
CA GLY A 126 -1.92 1.58 -10.63
C GLY A 126 -1.31 2.98 -10.82
N GLN A 127 -2.02 4.05 -10.46
CA GLN A 127 -1.50 5.42 -10.54
C GLN A 127 -0.99 5.88 -9.18
N ARG A 128 0.22 6.46 -9.13
CA ARG A 128 0.77 7.01 -7.89
C ARG A 128 -0.13 8.09 -7.30
N VAL A 129 -0.47 7.97 -6.02
CA VAL A 129 -1.26 8.97 -5.28
C VAL A 129 -0.40 9.71 -4.27
N LYS A 130 -0.67 11.01 -4.10
CA LYS A 130 0.11 11.86 -3.22
C LYS A 130 -0.20 11.56 -1.76
N GLN A 131 0.85 11.36 -0.98
CA GLN A 131 0.77 11.15 0.46
C GLN A 131 0.39 12.44 1.19
N VAL A 132 -0.38 12.28 2.25
CA VAL A 132 -0.71 13.37 3.18
C VAL A 132 0.30 13.45 4.32
N ARG A 133 0.78 12.29 4.79
CA ARG A 133 1.75 12.21 5.88
C ARG A 133 2.74 11.08 5.61
N ASN A 134 4.01 11.33 5.90
CA ASN A 134 5.05 10.32 5.94
C ASN A 134 5.89 10.54 7.19
N ARG A 135 6.10 9.50 7.98
CA ARG A 135 6.83 9.55 9.25
C ARG A 135 7.60 8.25 9.46
N SER A 136 8.87 8.39 9.77
CA SER A 136 9.68 7.33 10.37
C SER A 136 9.72 7.47 11.89
N VAL A 137 9.69 6.34 12.59
CA VAL A 137 9.79 6.27 14.05
C VAL A 137 10.82 5.21 14.41
N ASP A 138 11.90 5.63 15.06
CA ASP A 138 12.82 4.70 15.72
C ASP A 138 12.13 4.14 16.98
N THR A 139 12.07 2.82 17.10
CA THR A 139 11.61 2.11 18.30
C THR A 139 12.79 1.35 18.91
N ILE A 140 12.64 0.87 20.15
CA ILE A 140 13.70 0.14 20.87
C ILE A 140 14.07 -1.16 20.13
N ASP A 141 13.09 -1.78 19.44
CA ASP A 141 13.22 -3.08 18.80
C ASP A 141 13.42 -3.02 17.27
N GLY A 142 13.25 -1.85 16.66
CA GLY A 142 13.38 -1.67 15.22
C GLY A 142 12.97 -0.29 14.72
N PHE A 143 12.89 -0.16 13.40
CA PHE A 143 12.39 1.05 12.75
C PHE A 143 10.96 0.79 12.26
N SER A 144 10.09 1.79 12.37
CA SER A 144 8.74 1.75 11.81
C SER A 144 8.56 2.89 10.84
N VAL A 145 7.99 2.61 9.67
CA VAL A 145 7.64 3.63 8.68
C VAL A 145 6.13 3.67 8.53
N ILE A 146 5.58 4.88 8.63
CA ILE A 146 4.15 5.15 8.63
C ILE A 146 3.87 6.18 7.53
N SER A 147 2.91 5.88 6.66
CA SER A 147 2.45 6.80 5.63
C SER A 147 0.93 6.80 5.56
N SER A 148 0.34 7.93 5.18
CA SER A 148 -1.11 8.06 5.06
C SER A 148 -1.52 8.74 3.75
N VAL A 149 -2.64 8.30 3.20
CA VAL A 149 -3.32 8.88 2.04
C VAL A 149 -4.80 9.08 2.35
N VAL A 150 -5.43 10.06 1.72
CA VAL A 150 -6.88 10.25 1.78
C VAL A 150 -7.47 9.88 0.44
N VAL A 151 -8.40 8.93 0.43
CA VAL A 151 -9.12 8.51 -0.78
C VAL A 151 -10.55 9.03 -0.70
N SER A 152 -10.92 9.81 -1.71
CA SER A 152 -12.29 10.30 -1.86
C SER A 152 -13.14 9.30 -2.65
N PRO A 153 -14.36 8.97 -2.19
CA PRO A 153 -15.25 8.07 -2.89
C PRO A 153 -15.62 8.64 -4.26
N ASN A 154 -15.36 7.85 -5.30
CA ASN A 154 -15.84 8.10 -6.67
C ASN A 154 -16.21 6.76 -7.30
N ARG A 155 -17.24 6.73 -8.15
CA ARG A 155 -17.62 5.51 -8.88
C ARG A 155 -16.49 4.95 -9.75
N ASP A 156 -15.61 5.81 -10.27
CA ASP A 156 -14.49 5.38 -11.11
C ASP A 156 -13.46 4.51 -10.35
N ILE A 157 -13.42 4.63 -9.02
CA ILE A 157 -12.53 3.86 -8.16
C ILE A 157 -13.20 2.58 -7.61
N HIS A 158 -14.48 2.34 -7.91
CA HIS A 158 -15.15 1.08 -7.56
C HIS A 158 -14.49 -0.11 -8.30
N GLY A 159 -14.19 -1.17 -7.55
CA GLY A 159 -13.45 -2.33 -8.03
C GLY A 159 -11.97 -2.05 -8.32
N LYS A 160 -11.46 -0.86 -8.00
CA LYS A 160 -10.03 -0.55 -8.13
C LYS A 160 -9.29 -0.92 -6.87
N THR A 161 -8.00 -1.14 -7.04
CA THR A 161 -7.10 -1.49 -5.95
C THR A 161 -6.38 -0.24 -5.45
N LEU A 162 -6.39 -0.02 -4.14
CA LEU A 162 -5.43 0.84 -3.45
C LEU A 162 -4.30 -0.05 -2.94
N GLN A 163 -3.07 0.31 -3.24
CA GLN A 163 -1.89 -0.44 -2.85
C GLN A 163 -0.93 0.48 -2.09
N CYS A 164 -0.36 -0.05 -1.02
CA CYS A 164 0.81 0.51 -0.36
C CYS A 164 1.98 -0.44 -0.59
N GLU A 165 3.15 0.08 -0.97
CA GLU A 165 4.37 -0.69 -1.21
C GLU A 165 5.49 -0.10 -0.36
N ALA A 166 6.21 -0.95 0.37
CA ALA A 166 7.43 -0.54 1.05
C ALA A 166 8.61 -0.74 0.11
N ILE A 167 9.29 0.36 -0.24
CA ILE A 167 10.41 0.36 -1.17
C ILE A 167 11.68 0.72 -0.42
N ASP A 168 12.76 -0.03 -0.69
CA ASP A 168 14.06 0.23 -0.09
C ASP A 168 14.85 1.37 -0.77
N THR A 169 16.06 1.64 -0.28
CA THR A 169 16.97 2.65 -0.84
C THR A 169 17.38 2.39 -2.29
N ASP A 170 17.39 1.12 -2.69
CA ASP A 170 17.80 0.67 -4.02
C ASP A 170 16.61 0.68 -5.01
N GLY A 171 15.38 0.82 -4.49
CA GLY A 171 14.16 0.83 -5.29
C GLY A 171 13.46 -0.53 -5.35
N GLU A 172 13.90 -1.51 -4.57
CA GLU A 172 13.34 -2.85 -4.55
C GLU A 172 12.15 -2.96 -3.58
N LEU A 173 11.24 -3.87 -3.91
CA LEU A 173 10.05 -4.14 -3.10
C LEU A 173 10.42 -4.95 -1.86
N ILE A 174 10.16 -4.39 -0.69
CA ILE A 174 10.30 -5.08 0.60
C ILE A 174 9.02 -5.88 0.90
N ASP A 175 7.89 -5.20 0.85
CA ASP A 175 6.57 -5.78 1.11
C ASP A 175 5.47 -4.90 0.47
N SER A 176 4.28 -5.46 0.29
CA SER A 176 3.13 -4.73 -0.23
C SER A 176 1.81 -5.20 0.35
N MET A 177 0.85 -4.29 0.40
CA MET A 177 -0.51 -4.55 0.84
C MET A 177 -1.47 -3.91 -0.14
N THR A 178 -2.48 -4.67 -0.55
CA THR A 178 -3.52 -4.24 -1.49
C THR A 178 -4.90 -4.34 -0.86
N ILE A 179 -5.77 -3.39 -1.19
CA ILE A 179 -7.20 -3.45 -0.88
C ILE A 179 -8.04 -3.16 -2.11
N SER A 180 -9.19 -3.81 -2.19
CA SER A 180 -10.19 -3.51 -3.21
C SER A 180 -11.17 -2.47 -2.70
N ILE A 181 -11.45 -1.45 -3.51
CA ILE A 181 -12.38 -0.39 -3.16
C ILE A 181 -13.78 -0.76 -3.62
N VAL A 182 -14.73 -0.76 -2.69
CA VAL A 182 -16.14 -1.01 -2.97
C VAL A 182 -16.94 0.23 -2.60
N VAL A 183 -17.28 1.04 -3.59
CA VAL A 183 -18.18 2.17 -3.37
C VAL A 183 -19.64 1.68 -3.34
N ARG A 184 -20.31 1.82 -2.19
CA ARG A 184 -21.74 1.55 -1.97
C ARG A 184 -22.50 2.86 -1.78
N GLY A 185 -23.79 2.85 -2.12
CA GLY A 185 -24.65 3.99 -1.78
C GLY A 185 -24.36 5.26 -2.57
N PHE A 186 -24.02 5.16 -3.86
CA PHE A 186 -23.94 6.32 -4.74
C PHE A 186 -25.37 6.86 -5.00
N ASN A 187 -25.93 7.58 -4.02
CA ASN A 187 -27.19 8.31 -4.12
C ASN A 187 -26.97 9.53 -5.00
N CYS A 188 -26.95 9.28 -6.29
CA CYS A 188 -26.81 10.28 -7.32
C CYS A 188 -28.19 10.87 -7.63
N THR A 189 -28.53 12.00 -7.01
CA THR A 189 -29.83 12.65 -7.19
C THR A 189 -29.87 13.62 -8.38
N PHE A 190 -28.74 13.82 -9.07
CA PHE A 190 -28.56 14.81 -10.16
C PHE A 190 -28.80 16.29 -9.77
N GLU A 191 -29.06 16.58 -8.50
CA GLU A 191 -29.36 17.93 -7.99
C GLU A 191 -28.18 18.90 -8.09
N GLU A 192 -26.98 18.39 -7.90
CA GLU A 192 -25.72 19.17 -7.95
C GLU A 192 -24.95 18.94 -9.25
N GLY A 193 -25.62 18.40 -10.27
CA GLY A 193 -25.07 18.15 -11.60
C GLY A 193 -24.94 16.67 -11.96
N LEU A 194 -24.11 16.37 -12.97
CA LEU A 194 -24.08 15.04 -13.60
C LEU A 194 -23.36 13.96 -12.79
N CYS A 195 -22.76 14.28 -11.63
CA CYS A 195 -22.39 13.25 -10.65
C CYS A 195 -21.50 12.14 -11.28
N GLY A 196 -20.52 12.59 -12.08
CA GLY A 196 -19.56 11.74 -12.82
C GLY A 196 -20.04 11.22 -14.17
N TRP A 197 -21.34 11.29 -14.49
CA TRP A 197 -21.85 10.98 -15.83
C TRP A 197 -21.37 12.00 -16.85
N ARG A 198 -21.03 11.54 -18.06
CA ARG A 198 -20.55 12.38 -19.16
C ARG A 198 -21.52 12.31 -20.33
N VAL A 199 -21.80 13.47 -20.91
CA VAL A 199 -22.55 13.56 -22.16
C VAL A 199 -21.68 13.01 -23.28
N ILE A 200 -22.19 12.01 -23.98
CA ILE A 200 -21.46 11.28 -25.02
C ILE A 200 -21.51 12.02 -26.35
N ASP A 201 -22.62 12.69 -26.61
CA ASP A 201 -22.86 13.36 -27.87
C ASP A 201 -22.84 14.87 -27.67
N LYS A 202 -21.76 15.51 -28.14
CA LYS A 202 -21.58 16.96 -28.06
C LYS A 202 -22.45 17.72 -29.05
N ASP A 203 -23.07 17.01 -30.01
CA ASP A 203 -23.90 17.59 -31.06
C ASP A 203 -25.39 17.68 -30.64
N TRP A 204 -25.74 17.13 -29.46
CA TRP A 204 -27.04 17.33 -28.80
C TRP A 204 -26.96 18.53 -27.84
N PRO A 205 -28.02 19.37 -27.68
CA PRO A 205 -28.01 20.54 -26.80
C PRO A 205 -27.33 20.30 -25.45
N ASN A 206 -26.42 21.22 -25.10
CA ASN A 206 -25.72 21.25 -23.82
C ASN A 206 -26.75 21.07 -22.69
N TRP A 207 -26.55 20.03 -21.89
CA TRP A 207 -27.44 19.69 -20.79
C TRP A 207 -27.40 20.83 -19.79
N GLN A 208 -28.52 21.53 -19.64
CA GLN A 208 -28.69 22.58 -18.64
C GLN A 208 -29.62 22.05 -17.56
N LEU A 209 -29.17 22.14 -16.31
CA LEU A 209 -30.05 21.95 -15.16
C LEU A 209 -31.10 23.08 -15.21
N GLN A 210 -32.32 22.77 -15.64
CA GLN A 210 -33.41 23.73 -15.68
C GLN A 210 -34.37 23.50 -14.51
N GLN A 211 -34.85 24.60 -13.94
CA GLN A 211 -35.92 24.59 -12.94
C GLN A 211 -37.20 25.12 -13.61
N GLY A 212 -38.24 24.29 -13.73
CA GLY A 212 -39.57 24.74 -14.21
C GLY A 212 -40.25 23.78 -15.19
N GLN A 213 -41.40 24.19 -15.72
CA GLN A 213 -42.12 23.46 -16.76
C GLN A 213 -41.38 23.56 -18.09
N THR A 214 -41.19 22.43 -18.76
CA THR A 214 -40.77 22.35 -20.16
C THR A 214 -41.89 22.81 -21.09
N ALA A 215 -41.49 23.39 -22.23
CA ALA A 215 -42.41 23.78 -23.28
C ALA A 215 -42.98 22.53 -23.98
N GLY A 216 -44.08 21.98 -23.44
CA GLY A 216 -44.73 20.80 -24.04
C GLY A 216 -45.72 20.04 -23.15
N GLY A 217 -45.72 20.26 -21.82
CA GLY A 217 -46.83 19.89 -20.94
C GLY A 217 -47.10 18.39 -20.69
N ASN A 218 -46.32 17.46 -21.24
CA ASN A 218 -46.57 16.01 -21.14
C ASN A 218 -45.55 15.25 -20.29
N GLU A 219 -45.01 15.88 -19.27
CA GLU A 219 -43.95 15.29 -18.44
C GLU A 219 -44.37 15.27 -16.95
N PRO A 220 -43.89 14.33 -16.11
CA PRO A 220 -44.39 14.14 -14.75
C PRO A 220 -44.28 15.42 -13.92
N TYR A 221 -45.41 15.87 -13.36
CA TYR A 221 -45.55 17.16 -12.65
C TYR A 221 -44.65 17.35 -11.43
N VAL A 222 -44.06 16.27 -10.90
CA VAL A 222 -43.42 16.26 -9.58
C VAL A 222 -42.30 15.22 -9.57
N ASP A 223 -41.05 15.66 -9.40
CA ASP A 223 -39.97 14.77 -8.98
C ASP A 223 -40.25 14.23 -7.56
N ARG A 224 -39.90 12.97 -7.33
CA ARG A 224 -40.14 12.26 -6.07
C ARG A 224 -39.25 12.75 -4.93
N THR A 225 -38.14 13.45 -5.21
CA THR A 225 -37.12 13.82 -4.23
C THR A 225 -37.31 15.26 -3.74
N PHE A 226 -37.57 16.23 -4.63
CA PHE A 226 -37.70 17.66 -4.26
C PHE A 226 -39.03 18.32 -4.61
N ARG A 227 -39.98 17.60 -5.20
CA ARG A 227 -41.18 18.20 -5.82
C ARG A 227 -40.84 19.26 -6.88
N LYS A 228 -39.68 19.13 -7.53
CA LYS A 228 -39.20 20.03 -8.59
C LYS A 228 -38.82 19.23 -9.81
N VAL A 229 -39.28 19.64 -10.97
CA VAL A 229 -39.21 18.78 -12.14
C VAL A 229 -37.85 18.88 -12.82
N PHE A 230 -37.18 17.73 -12.99
CA PHE A 230 -35.96 17.59 -13.77
C PHE A 230 -36.23 16.69 -14.96
N PHE A 231 -35.81 17.13 -16.15
CA PHE A 231 -36.00 16.39 -17.38
C PHE A 231 -34.67 16.15 -18.08
N PHE A 232 -34.56 14.95 -18.64
CA PHE A 232 -33.40 14.50 -19.38
C PHE A 232 -33.89 13.78 -20.64
N ASN A 233 -33.72 14.40 -21.80
CA ASN A 233 -33.98 13.77 -23.11
C ASN A 233 -32.64 13.43 -23.78
N GLY A 234 -32.24 12.16 -23.72
CA GLY A 234 -31.04 11.65 -24.40
C GLY A 234 -30.64 10.24 -23.96
N LEU A 235 -29.80 9.58 -24.77
CA LEU A 235 -29.20 8.29 -24.44
C LEU A 235 -27.91 8.51 -23.63
N CYS A 236 -27.93 8.09 -22.36
CA CYS A 236 -26.71 7.92 -21.57
C CYS A 236 -26.23 6.48 -21.71
N TYR A 237 -24.94 6.27 -21.98
CA TYR A 237 -24.32 4.97 -21.73
C TYR A 237 -23.34 5.09 -20.56
N ASN A 238 -23.32 4.06 -19.75
CA ASN A 238 -22.25 3.81 -18.81
C ASN A 238 -21.42 2.66 -19.41
N ARG A 239 -20.09 2.78 -19.47
CA ARG A 239 -19.26 1.66 -19.94
C ARG A 239 -19.19 0.65 -18.80
N VAL A 240 -20.12 -0.27 -18.85
CA VAL A 240 -20.36 -1.29 -17.86
C VAL A 240 -19.74 -2.59 -18.37
N THR A 241 -18.60 -3.01 -17.82
CA THR A 241 -18.17 -4.40 -17.94
C THR A 241 -18.84 -5.18 -16.81
N LEU A 242 -20.14 -5.49 -16.96
CA LEU A 242 -20.86 -6.37 -16.04
C LEU A 242 -20.71 -7.81 -16.50
N ASN A 243 -20.27 -8.67 -15.58
CA ASN A 243 -20.60 -10.09 -15.58
C ASN A 243 -22.14 -10.23 -15.50
N PRO A 244 -22.77 -11.27 -16.09
CA PRO A 244 -24.15 -11.22 -16.55
C PRO A 244 -25.12 -11.50 -15.41
N ASP A 245 -25.58 -10.44 -14.72
CA ASP A 245 -26.86 -10.49 -14.04
C ASP A 245 -27.49 -9.09 -14.02
N PRO A 246 -28.39 -8.77 -14.96
CA PRO A 246 -28.90 -7.43 -15.12
C PRO A 246 -30.17 -7.24 -14.29
N LYS A 247 -30.18 -6.21 -13.44
CA LYS A 247 -31.42 -5.48 -13.11
C LYS A 247 -31.17 -3.98 -13.28
N LEU A 248 -31.34 -3.54 -14.52
CA LEU A 248 -31.45 -2.12 -14.85
C LEU A 248 -32.88 -1.67 -14.51
N CYS A 249 -33.07 -1.00 -13.38
CA CYS A 249 -34.33 -0.36 -13.06
C CYS A 249 -34.39 1.01 -13.75
N ILE A 250 -35.13 1.09 -14.86
CA ILE A 250 -35.65 2.37 -15.36
C ILE A 250 -36.92 2.63 -14.56
N LEU A 251 -36.88 3.63 -13.67
CA LEU A 251 -38.06 4.14 -13.00
C LEU A 251 -38.95 4.82 -14.06
N ARG A 252 -40.17 4.31 -14.23
CA ARG A 252 -41.30 5.05 -14.81
C ARG A 252 -41.96 5.89 -13.74
#